data_AF-A0A2V4NFR9-F1
#
_entry.id   AF-A0A2V4NFR9-F1
#
_cell.length_a   1.000
_cell.length_b   1.000
_cell.length_c   1.000
_cell.angle_alpha   90.00
_cell.angle_beta   90.00
_cell.angle_gamma   90.00
#
_symmetry.space_group_name_H-M   'P 1'
#
loop_
_entity.id
_entity.type
_entity.pdbx_description
1 polymer ?
#
loop_
_entity_poly.entity_id
_entity_poly.type
_entity_poly.pdbx_seq_one_letter_code
_entity_poly.pdbx_strand_id
1 'polypeptide(L)' 'MGLASVGAAALTPAAALAHVGHLAEVAGHGHWLAGVAIGTAIAIGLAQGLRGKSRDNEKAEAENTDEELQEA' A
#
# COMPACT_ATOMS: atom_id res chain seq x y z
N MET A 1 31.61 -41.92 -40.09
CA MET A 1 30.80 -42.58 -39.04
C MET A 1 30.87 -41.70 -37.81
N GLY A 2 29.87 -40.96 -37.34
CA GLY A 2 28.54 -40.62 -37.83
C GLY A 2 28.12 -39.35 -37.07
N LEU A 3 27.48 -38.42 -37.78
CA LEU A 3 26.80 -37.27 -37.16
C LEU A 3 25.58 -37.83 -36.44
N ALA A 4 25.65 -37.99 -35.11
CA ALA A 4 24.48 -38.27 -34.29
C ALA A 4 23.71 -36.96 -34.14
N SER A 5 22.84 -36.74 -35.10
CA SER A 5 21.81 -35.73 -35.09
C SER A 5 20.67 -36.12 -34.15
N VAL A 6 19.98 -35.08 -33.69
CA VAL A 6 18.62 -35.08 -33.13
C VAL A 6 18.46 -35.54 -31.69
N GLY A 7 18.20 -34.54 -30.85
CA GLY A 7 17.50 -34.69 -29.59
C GLY A 7 17.09 -33.32 -29.05
N ALA A 8 16.57 -32.43 -29.89
CA ALA A 8 15.88 -31.25 -29.40
C ALA A 8 14.64 -31.75 -28.64
N ALA A 9 14.78 -31.93 -27.33
CA ALA A 9 13.67 -32.16 -26.43
C ALA A 9 12.79 -30.91 -26.48
N ALA A 10 11.75 -30.95 -27.32
CA ALA A 10 10.68 -29.98 -27.28
C ALA A 10 10.01 -30.13 -25.91
N LEU A 11 10.37 -29.26 -24.96
CA LEU A 11 9.49 -28.96 -23.83
C LEU A 11 8.27 -28.27 -24.44
N THR A 12 7.27 -29.07 -24.80
CA THR A 12 5.95 -28.53 -25.07
C THR A 12 5.48 -27.89 -23.75
N PRO A 13 5.10 -26.60 -23.73
CA PRO A 13 4.36 -26.10 -22.60
C PRO A 13 3.03 -26.85 -22.63
N ALA A 14 2.90 -27.88 -21.79
CA ALA A 14 1.59 -28.35 -21.43
C ALA A 14 0.90 -27.11 -20.85
N ALA A 15 -0.10 -26.59 -21.55
CA ALA A 15 -0.99 -25.59 -20.98
C ALA A 15 -1.65 -26.29 -19.77
N ALA A 16 -1.03 -26.15 -18.61
CA ALA A 16 -1.63 -26.53 -17.36
C ALA A 16 -2.87 -25.66 -17.28
N LEU A 17 -4.03 -26.29 -17.52
CA LEU A 17 -5.35 -25.77 -17.21
C LEU A 17 -5.39 -25.56 -15.69
N ALA A 18 -4.76 -24.48 -15.23
CA ALA A 18 -4.94 -23.98 -13.89
C ALA A 18 -6.38 -23.49 -13.86
N HIS A 19 -7.28 -24.33 -13.37
CA HIS A 19 -8.63 -23.91 -13.05
C HIS A 19 -8.56 -22.62 -12.21
N VAL A 20 -9.52 -21.70 -12.40
CA VAL A 20 -9.58 -20.37 -11.74
C VAL A 20 -9.31 -20.46 -10.23
N GLY A 21 -9.61 -21.60 -9.60
CA GLY A 21 -9.30 -21.90 -8.20
C GLY A 21 -7.85 -21.67 -7.77
N HIS A 22 -6.82 -21.92 -8.60
CA HIS A 22 -5.43 -21.67 -8.18
C HIS A 22 -5.02 -20.19 -8.22
N LEU A 23 -5.67 -19.37 -9.06
CA LEU A 23 -5.47 -17.91 -9.04
C LEU A 23 -6.21 -17.27 -7.85
N ALA A 24 -7.34 -17.84 -7.43
CA ALA A 24 -8.08 -17.39 -6.26
C ALA A 24 -7.28 -17.58 -4.95
N GLU A 25 -6.54 -18.68 -4.81
CA GLU A 25 -5.67 -18.94 -3.65
C GLU A 25 -4.57 -17.87 -3.48
N VAL A 26 -3.97 -17.44 -4.61
CA VAL A 26 -2.96 -16.36 -4.63
C VAL A 26 -3.60 -14.99 -4.42
N ALA A 27 -4.77 -14.75 -5.01
CA ALA A 27 -5.48 -13.49 -4.91
C ALA A 27 -5.97 -13.18 -3.48
N GLY A 28 -6.32 -14.21 -2.68
CA GLY A 28 -6.86 -14.05 -1.33
C GLY A 28 -5.87 -13.49 -0.31
N HIS A 29 -4.59 -13.87 -0.39
CA HIS A 29 -3.58 -13.47 0.60
C HIS A 29 -3.11 -12.02 0.43
N GLY A 30 -2.97 -11.54 -0.80
CA GLY A 30 -2.54 -10.15 -1.09
C GLY A 30 -3.68 -9.13 -0.99
N HIS A 31 -4.93 -9.52 -1.27
CA HIS A 31 -6.06 -8.59 -1.33
C HIS A 31 -6.38 -7.96 0.03
N TRP A 32 -6.41 -8.76 1.10
CA TRP A 32 -6.71 -8.22 2.42
C TRP A 32 -5.58 -7.33 2.94
N LEU A 33 -4.31 -7.69 2.65
CA LEU A 33 -3.16 -6.85 2.98
C LEU A 33 -3.19 -5.52 2.22
N ALA A 34 -3.59 -5.52 0.94
CA ALA A 34 -3.80 -4.29 0.19
C ALA A 34 -4.89 -3.42 0.81
N GLY A 35 -6.00 -4.03 1.24
CA GLY A 35 -7.07 -3.33 1.98
C GLY A 35 -6.57 -2.72 3.30
N VAL A 36 -5.79 -3.47 4.08
CA VAL A 36 -5.17 -2.99 5.32
C VAL A 36 -4.22 -1.83 5.04
N ALA A 37 -3.32 -1.97 4.06
CA ALA A 37 -2.33 -0.95 3.73
C ALA A 37 -2.99 0.37 3.29
N ILE A 38 -4.02 0.29 2.43
CA ILE A 38 -4.78 1.46 2.00
C ILE A 38 -5.51 2.10 3.20
N GLY A 39 -6.17 1.30 4.02
CA GLY A 39 -6.85 1.77 5.23
C GLY A 39 -5.90 2.48 6.19
N THR A 40 -4.71 1.93 6.42
CA THR A 40 -3.66 2.53 7.26
C THR A 40 -3.17 3.86 6.68
N ALA A 41 -2.91 3.93 5.38
CA ALA A 41 -2.46 5.17 4.73
C ALA A 41 -3.48 6.30 4.89
N ILE A 42 -4.78 5.99 4.69
CA ILE A 42 -5.88 6.94 4.89
C ILE A 42 -5.95 7.39 6.36
N ALA A 43 -5.90 6.46 7.31
CA ALA A 43 -5.97 6.78 8.74
C ALA A 43 -4.82 7.71 9.18
N ILE A 44 -3.60 7.45 8.72
CA ILE A 44 -2.44 8.30 9.00
C ILE A 44 -2.62 9.69 8.38
N GLY A 45 -3.06 9.75 7.11
CA GLY A 45 -3.31 11.01 6.41
C GLY A 45 -4.34 11.88 7.12
N LEU A 46 -5.47 11.29 7.53
CA LEU A 46 -6.51 11.97 8.29
C LEU A 46 -6.01 12.42 9.67
N ALA A 47 -5.29 11.56 10.39
CA ALA A 47 -4.73 11.92 11.68
C ALA A 47 -3.78 13.11 11.57
N GLN A 48 -2.84 13.11 10.62
CA GLN A 48 -1.92 14.22 10.39
C GLN A 48 -2.65 15.50 9.97
N GLY A 49 -3.66 15.41 9.09
CA GLY A 49 -4.44 16.57 8.66
C GLY A 49 -5.23 17.23 9.79
N LEU A 50 -5.89 16.41 10.63
CA LEU A 50 -6.64 16.90 11.79
C LEU A 50 -5.70 17.49 12.86
N ARG A 51 -4.60 16.80 13.18
CA ARG A 51 -3.60 17.27 14.15
C ARG A 51 -2.90 18.55 13.68
N GLY A 52 -2.68 18.72 12.38
CA GLY A 52 -2.16 19.95 11.81
C GLY A 52 -3.09 21.15 12.03
N LYS A 53 -4.39 20.98 11.81
CA LYS A 53 -5.42 22.00 12.09
C LYS A 53 -5.46 22.37 13.58
N SER A 54 -5.39 21.39 14.48
CA SER A 54 -5.42 21.65 15.92
C SER A 54 -4.20 22.45 16.41
N ARG A 55 -3.01 22.17 15.88
CA ARG A 55 -1.78 22.88 16.25
C ARG A 55 -1.74 24.33 15.73
N ASP A 56 -2.31 24.56 14.55
CA ASP A 56 -2.46 25.90 13.99
C ASP A 56 -3.40 26.77 14.84
N ASN A 57 -4.51 26.18 15.29
CA ASN A 57 -5.44 26.85 16.20
C ASN A 57 -4.83 27.13 17.59
N GLU A 58 -4.12 26.15 18.16
CA GLU A 58 -3.46 26.30 19.47
C GLU A 58 -2.33 27.34 19.42
N LYS A 59 -1.62 27.46 18.29
CA LYS A 59 -0.62 28.50 18.09
C LYS A 59 -1.24 29.89 17.95
N ALA A 60 -2.36 30.02 17.25
CA ALA A 60 -3.09 31.28 17.13
C ALA A 60 -3.64 31.76 18.47
N GLU A 61 -4.19 30.86 19.30
CA GLU A 61 -4.67 31.17 20.65
C GLU A 61 -3.52 31.56 21.59
N ALA A 62 -2.36 30.90 21.47
CA ALA A 62 -1.18 31.23 22.25
C ALA A 62 -0.56 32.58 21.86
N GLU A 63 -0.49 32.91 20.57
CA GLU A 63 -0.02 34.22 20.10
C GLU A 63 -0.97 35.35 20.55
N ASN A 64 -2.30 35.12 20.50
CA ASN A 64 -3.28 36.11 20.95
C ASN A 64 -3.25 36.33 22.48
N THR A 65 -3.02 35.27 23.26
CA THR A 65 -2.88 35.37 24.72
C THR A 65 -1.62 36.13 25.13
N ASP A 66 -0.49 35.92 24.43
CA ASP A 66 0.77 36.62 24.73
C ASP A 66 0.68 38.12 24.38
N GLU A 67 0.00 38.46 23.29
CA GLU A 67 -0.29 39.85 22.89
C GLU A 67 -1.19 40.57 23.92
N GLU A 68 -2.26 39.93 24.42
CA GLU A 68 -3.16 40.53 25.41
C GLU A 68 -2.47 40.77 26.77
N LEU A 69 -1.52 39.91 27.15
CA LEU A 69 -0.72 40.06 28.38
C LEU A 69 0.37 41.13 28.28
N GLN A 70 0.84 41.47 27.08
CA GLN A 70 1.85 42.52 26.86
C GLN A 70 1.24 43.93 26.77
N GLU A 71 -0.08 44.04 26.53
CA GLU A 71 -0.79 45.33 26.48
C GLU A 71 -1.43 45.76 27.83
N ALA A 72 -1.41 44.90 28.86
CA ALA A 72 -1.95 45.15 30.20
C ALA A 72 -0.88 45.61 31.23
#